data_AF-H3H8G1-F1
#
_entry.id   AF-H3H8G1-F1
#
_cell.length_a   1.000
_cell.length_b   1.000
_cell.length_c   1.000
_cell.angle_alpha   90.00
_cell.angle_beta   90.00
_cell.angle_gamma   90.00
#
_symmetry.space_group_name_H-M   'P 1'
#
loop_
_entity.id
_entity.type
_entity.pdbx_description
1 polymer ?
#
loop_
_entity_poly.entity_id
_entity_poly.type
_entity_poly.pdbx_seq_one_letter_code
_entity_poly.pdbx_strand_id
1 'polypeptide(L)'
;MAAFSEYLLKVGEGRHEVHNELGNDYIKIPRDMLIDNPAGDPDEDEEIRPGTIPRGMRRMIDEMYADINNSEVATDEYFASRTILTTTNAIVHRINEAVADRMTGPAREYVSTDSVEDDEDGNLFEQEVLNSLNISGIPPHKLKLKKGMPVIMMRNLNPDLGLCNGTRLRIVELKDHVIHATIMAGDRQGQH
;
A
#
# COMPACT_ATOMS: atom_id res chain seq x y z
N MET A 1 -15.67 -12.58 1.93
CA MET A 1 -15.01 -13.43 0.92
C MET A 1 -16.01 -14.22 0.08
N ALA A 2 -16.91 -15.02 0.65
CA ALA A 2 -17.85 -15.86 -0.13
C ALA A 2 -18.73 -15.08 -1.11
N ALA A 3 -19.37 -13.98 -0.68
CA ALA A 3 -20.23 -13.16 -1.52
C ALA A 3 -19.50 -12.54 -2.73
N PHE A 4 -18.28 -12.02 -2.52
CA PHE A 4 -17.45 -11.47 -3.61
C PHE A 4 -17.01 -12.56 -4.59
N SER A 5 -16.59 -13.73 -4.09
CA SER A 5 -16.22 -14.86 -4.94
C SER A 5 -17.39 -15.37 -5.77
N GLU A 6 -18.59 -15.45 -5.19
CA GLU A 6 -19.80 -15.85 -5.90
C GLU A 6 -20.19 -14.82 -6.97
N TYR A 7 -20.05 -13.53 -6.65
CA TYR A 7 -20.26 -12.46 -7.62
C TYR A 7 -19.29 -12.56 -8.80
N LEU A 8 -17.99 -12.74 -8.57
CA LEU A 8 -17.01 -12.93 -9.64
C LEU A 8 -17.31 -14.16 -10.49
N LEU A 9 -17.78 -15.25 -9.88
CA LEU A 9 -18.22 -16.45 -10.60
C LEU A 9 -19.41 -16.14 -11.51
N LYS A 10 -20.43 -15.42 -11.01
CA LYS A 10 -21.58 -14.99 -11.81
C LYS A 10 -21.16 -14.11 -12.98
N VAL A 11 -20.20 -13.21 -12.78
CA VAL A 11 -19.62 -12.40 -13.86
C VAL A 11 -18.97 -13.29 -14.92
N GLY A 12 -18.09 -14.22 -14.50
CA GLY A 12 -17.39 -15.13 -15.41
C GLY A 12 -18.31 -16.09 -16.18
N GLU A 13 -19.45 -16.45 -15.61
CA GLU A 13 -20.47 -17.29 -16.26
C GLU A 13 -21.51 -16.49 -17.06
N GLY A 14 -21.41 -15.15 -17.12
CA GLY A 14 -22.39 -14.31 -17.81
C GLY A 14 -23.76 -14.24 -17.12
N ARG A 15 -23.84 -14.59 -15.83
CA ARG A 15 -25.05 -14.56 -14.99
C ARG A 15 -25.12 -13.34 -14.07
N HIS A 16 -24.40 -12.27 -14.40
CA HIS A 16 -24.35 -11.06 -13.59
C HIS A 16 -25.56 -10.15 -13.87
N GLU A 17 -25.91 -9.31 -12.89
CA GLU A 17 -26.88 -8.24 -13.13
C GLU A 17 -26.26 -7.19 -14.06
N VAL A 18 -27.04 -6.77 -15.05
CA VAL A 18 -26.68 -5.68 -15.96
C VAL A 18 -27.29 -4.37 -15.47
N HIS A 19 -26.68 -3.26 -15.85
CA HIS A 19 -27.20 -1.95 -15.50
C HIS A 19 -28.41 -1.60 -16.37
N ASN A 20 -29.60 -1.52 -15.77
CA ASN A 20 -30.86 -1.28 -16.49
C ASN A 20 -30.84 -0.04 -17.39
N GLU A 21 -30.12 1.02 -16.99
CA GLU A 21 -30.09 2.30 -17.72
C GLU A 21 -28.95 2.41 -18.74
N LEU A 22 -27.82 1.73 -18.52
CA LEU A 22 -26.63 1.83 -19.38
C LEU A 22 -26.59 0.70 -20.42
N GLY A 23 -27.40 -0.34 -20.23
CA GLY A 23 -27.55 -1.46 -21.16
C GLY A 23 -26.76 -2.70 -20.75
N ASN A 24 -26.84 -3.73 -21.59
CA ASN A 24 -26.31 -5.07 -21.31
C ASN A 24 -24.78 -5.15 -21.30
N ASP A 25 -24.09 -4.12 -21.81
CA ASP A 25 -22.62 -4.07 -21.84
C ASP A 25 -22.01 -3.61 -20.49
N TYR A 26 -22.85 -3.21 -19.54
CA TYR A 26 -22.43 -2.67 -18.25
C TYR A 26 -22.80 -3.62 -17.11
N ILE A 27 -21.76 -4.10 -16.42
CA ILE A 27 -21.91 -4.94 -15.23
C ILE A 27 -22.35 -4.05 -14.07
N LYS A 28 -23.41 -4.47 -13.36
CA LYS A 28 -23.85 -3.81 -12.14
C LYS A 28 -23.12 -4.39 -10.92
N ILE A 29 -22.34 -3.53 -10.27
CA ILE A 29 -21.65 -3.88 -9.02
C ILE A 29 -22.67 -3.83 -7.86
N PRO A 30 -22.71 -4.86 -6.99
CA PRO A 30 -23.56 -4.87 -5.80
C PRO A 30 -23.27 -3.67 -4.88
N ARG A 31 -24.31 -3.06 -4.29
CA ARG A 31 -24.16 -1.86 -3.45
C ARG A 31 -23.31 -2.09 -2.20
N ASP A 32 -23.36 -3.29 -1.64
CA ASP A 32 -22.53 -3.70 -0.50
C ASP A 32 -21.04 -3.84 -0.85
N MET A 33 -20.67 -3.76 -2.13
CA MET A 33 -19.29 -3.75 -2.63
C MET A 33 -18.84 -2.36 -3.09
N LEU A 34 -19.69 -1.34 -2.92
CA LEU A 34 -19.40 0.04 -3.32
C LEU A 34 -19.21 0.93 -2.09
N ILE A 35 -18.36 1.94 -2.24
CA ILE A 35 -18.29 3.07 -1.32
C ILE A 35 -19.00 4.22 -2.03
N ASP A 36 -20.15 4.61 -1.51
CA ASP A 36 -20.98 5.64 -2.12
C ASP A 36 -20.37 7.04 -1.96
N ASN A 37 -20.54 7.86 -2.99
CA ASN A 37 -20.30 9.29 -2.88
C ASN A 37 -21.42 9.94 -2.05
N PRO A 38 -21.11 10.86 -1.13
CA PRO A 38 -22.13 11.59 -0.39
C PRO A 38 -22.95 12.47 -1.32
N ALA A 39 -24.21 12.67 -0.97
CA ALA A 39 -25.16 13.43 -1.77
C ALA A 39 -24.66 14.87 -2.01
N GLY A 40 -24.51 15.24 -3.28
CA GLY A 40 -24.09 16.58 -3.70
C GLY A 40 -22.62 16.69 -4.15
N ASP A 41 -21.81 15.66 -3.93
CA ASP A 41 -20.51 15.57 -4.59
C ASP A 41 -20.68 15.14 -6.05
N PRO A 42 -20.00 15.80 -7.02
CA PRO A 42 -20.02 15.34 -8.40
C PRO A 42 -19.36 13.96 -8.51
N ASP A 43 -19.91 13.11 -9.38
CA ASP A 43 -19.43 11.74 -9.61
C ASP A 43 -18.01 11.69 -10.18
N GLU A 44 -17.63 12.71 -10.93
CA GLU A 44 -16.29 12.86 -11.47
C GLU A 44 -15.39 13.63 -10.49
N ASP A 45 -14.19 13.09 -10.28
CA ASP A 45 -13.13 13.88 -9.68
C ASP A 45 -12.76 15.03 -10.63
N GLU A 46 -12.70 16.25 -10.10
CA GLU A 46 -12.18 17.40 -10.84
C GLU A 46 -10.80 17.06 -11.41
N GLU A 47 -10.44 17.70 -12.54
CA GLU A 47 -9.18 17.54 -13.24
C GLU A 47 -8.03 17.31 -12.24
N ILE A 48 -7.55 16.06 -12.20
CA ILE A 48 -6.64 15.59 -11.14
C ILE A 48 -5.35 16.38 -11.27
N ARG A 49 -5.14 17.36 -10.38
CA ARG A 49 -3.90 18.13 -10.34
C ARG A 49 -2.73 17.16 -10.13
N PRO A 50 -1.60 17.33 -10.83
CA PRO A 50 -0.41 16.52 -10.58
C PRO A 50 -0.04 16.58 -9.09
N GLY A 51 0.05 15.41 -8.45
CA GLY A 51 0.38 15.29 -7.03
C GLY A 51 -0.82 15.26 -6.07
N THR A 52 -2.07 15.44 -6.51
CA THR A 52 -3.24 15.27 -5.64
C THR A 52 -3.80 13.86 -5.72
N ILE A 53 -4.38 13.41 -4.59
CA ILE A 53 -5.12 12.15 -4.51
C ILE A 53 -6.58 12.43 -4.87
N PRO A 54 -7.15 11.73 -5.87
CA PRO A 54 -8.55 11.86 -6.23
C PRO A 54 -9.48 11.62 -5.03
N ARG A 55 -10.65 12.27 -4.97
CA ARG A 55 -11.53 12.18 -3.80
C ARG A 55 -12.01 10.77 -3.58
N GLY A 56 -12.35 10.05 -4.65
CA GLY A 56 -12.76 8.65 -4.55
C GLY A 56 -11.68 7.77 -3.90
N MET A 57 -10.41 7.99 -4.26
CA MET A 57 -9.28 7.31 -3.62
C MET A 57 -9.11 7.70 -2.16
N ARG A 58 -9.25 8.99 -1.83
CA ARG A 58 -9.18 9.44 -0.43
C ARG A 58 -10.24 8.76 0.43
N ARG A 59 -11.48 8.65 -0.08
CA ARG A 59 -12.59 7.96 0.58
C ARG A 59 -12.30 6.48 0.80
N MET A 60 -11.76 5.79 -0.20
CA MET A 60 -11.32 4.40 -0.03
C MET A 60 -10.31 4.26 1.12
N ILE A 61 -9.36 5.19 1.23
CA ILE A 61 -8.38 5.17 2.32
C ILE A 61 -9.06 5.49 3.67
N ASP A 62 -10.01 6.43 3.70
CA ASP A 62 -10.78 6.78 4.91
C ASP A 62 -11.56 5.58 5.44
N GLU A 63 -12.28 4.88 4.58
CA GLU A 63 -13.06 3.69 4.94
C GLU A 63 -12.17 2.51 5.32
N MET A 64 -11.15 2.22 4.51
CA MET A 64 -10.28 1.06 4.75
C MET A 64 -9.43 1.22 6.01
N TYR A 65 -8.97 2.43 6.28
CA TYR A 65 -8.01 2.73 7.34
C TYR A 65 -8.52 3.72 8.38
N ALA A 66 -9.84 3.74 8.65
CA ALA A 66 -10.47 4.64 9.62
C ALA A 66 -9.81 4.59 11.01
N ASP A 67 -9.50 3.38 11.48
CA ASP A 67 -8.97 3.12 12.81
C ASP A 67 -7.44 3.00 12.84
N ILE A 68 -6.72 3.48 11.82
CA ILE A 68 -5.26 3.31 11.70
C ILE A 68 -4.45 3.87 12.88
N ASN A 69 -5.03 4.80 13.64
CA ASN A 69 -4.42 5.42 14.81
C ASN A 69 -4.93 4.87 16.16
N ASN A 70 -5.89 3.94 16.14
CA ASN A 70 -6.38 3.31 17.35
C ASN A 70 -5.53 2.07 17.66
N SER A 71 -4.68 2.14 18.69
CA SER A 71 -3.76 1.04 19.03
C SER A 71 -4.44 -0.26 19.45
N GLU A 72 -5.71 -0.21 19.89
CA GLU A 72 -6.47 -1.41 20.25
C GLU A 72 -7.02 -2.13 19.01
N VAL A 73 -7.21 -1.41 17.90
CA VAL A 73 -7.81 -1.91 16.66
C VAL A 73 -6.77 -2.16 15.58
N ALA A 74 -5.76 -1.28 15.45
CA ALA A 74 -4.70 -1.34 14.44
C ALA A 74 -3.63 -2.43 14.77
N THR A 75 -4.09 -3.66 14.98
CA THR A 75 -3.26 -4.85 15.24
C THR A 75 -2.70 -5.46 13.95
N ASP A 76 -1.91 -6.53 14.09
CA ASP A 76 -1.41 -7.30 12.94
C ASP A 76 -2.55 -7.83 12.06
N GLU A 77 -3.63 -8.33 12.67
CA GLU A 77 -4.80 -8.85 11.97
C GLU A 77 -5.53 -7.75 11.19
N TYR A 78 -5.63 -6.56 11.77
CA TYR A 78 -6.28 -5.41 11.12
C TYR A 78 -5.61 -5.05 9.80
N PHE A 79 -4.28 -4.96 9.79
CA PHE A 79 -3.52 -4.68 8.57
C PHE A 79 -3.45 -5.90 7.65
N ALA A 80 -3.39 -7.11 8.18
CA ALA A 80 -3.34 -8.34 7.39
C ALA A 80 -4.62 -8.55 6.56
N SER A 81 -5.78 -8.14 7.09
CA SER A 81 -7.09 -8.29 6.43
C SER A 81 -7.45 -7.16 5.47
N ARG A 82 -6.59 -6.16 5.28
CA ARG A 82 -6.86 -4.97 4.49
C ARG A 82 -5.80 -4.79 3.41
N THR A 83 -6.22 -4.46 2.19
CA THR A 83 -5.31 -4.16 1.07
C THR A 83 -6.05 -3.29 0.06
N ILE A 84 -5.36 -2.29 -0.47
CA ILE A 84 -5.84 -1.49 -1.61
C ILE A 84 -5.02 -1.90 -2.83
N LEU A 85 -5.70 -2.42 -3.85
CA LEU A 85 -5.08 -2.84 -5.11
C LEU A 85 -5.36 -1.80 -6.18
N THR A 86 -4.33 -1.39 -6.93
CA THR A 86 -4.47 -0.46 -8.06
C THR A 86 -3.69 -0.94 -9.27
N THR A 87 -3.96 -0.34 -10.43
CA THR A 87 -3.42 -0.77 -11.72
C THR A 87 -1.97 -0.34 -11.97
N THR A 88 -1.46 0.66 -11.26
CA THR A 88 -0.11 1.22 -11.50
C THR A 88 0.65 1.50 -10.21
N ASN A 89 1.96 1.26 -10.23
CA ASN A 89 2.83 1.57 -9.10
C ASN A 89 2.81 3.06 -8.72
N ALA A 90 2.65 3.96 -9.70
CA ALA A 90 2.54 5.40 -9.43
C ALA A 90 1.35 5.73 -8.51
N ILE A 91 0.19 5.08 -8.74
CA ILE A 91 -0.97 5.24 -7.86
C ILE A 91 -0.72 4.56 -6.51
N VAL A 92 -0.09 3.37 -6.49
CA VAL A 92 0.31 2.71 -5.24
C VAL A 92 1.18 3.61 -4.37
N HIS A 93 2.19 4.27 -4.93
CA HIS A 93 3.05 5.19 -4.19
C HIS A 93 2.26 6.35 -3.58
N ARG A 94 1.36 6.98 -4.36
CA ARG A 94 0.49 8.04 -3.85
C ARG A 94 -0.40 7.59 -2.69
N ILE A 95 -0.99 6.39 -2.79
CA ILE A 95 -1.83 5.84 -1.73
C ILE A 95 -1.00 5.52 -0.49
N ASN A 96 0.16 4.90 -0.65
CA ASN A 96 1.05 4.56 0.45
C ASN A 96 1.52 5.82 1.20
N GLU A 97 1.88 6.89 0.48
CA GLU A 97 2.22 8.18 1.09
C GLU A 97 1.04 8.76 1.87
N ALA A 98 -0.16 8.75 1.29
CA ALA A 98 -1.38 9.24 1.95
C ALA A 98 -1.70 8.49 3.25
N VAL A 99 -1.58 7.16 3.22
CA VAL A 99 -1.80 6.30 4.38
C VAL A 99 -0.73 6.61 5.44
N ALA A 100 0.53 6.71 5.03
CA ALA A 100 1.64 7.02 5.93
C ALA A 100 1.50 8.39 6.59
N ASP A 101 0.99 9.40 5.88
CA ASP A 101 0.75 10.74 6.41
C ASP A 101 -0.39 10.78 7.45
N ARG A 102 -1.39 9.89 7.33
CA ARG A 102 -2.46 9.74 8.33
C ARG A 102 -2.01 9.09 9.62
N MET A 103 -0.97 8.26 9.57
CA MET A 103 -0.44 7.61 10.77
C MET A 103 0.19 8.66 11.69
N THR A 104 -0.24 8.68 12.94
CA THR A 104 0.31 9.54 13.98
C THR A 104 1.67 9.01 14.46
N GLY A 105 2.43 9.88 15.11
CA GLY A 105 3.74 9.55 15.67
C GLY A 105 4.93 10.00 14.82
N PRO A 106 6.14 9.97 15.41
CA PRO A 106 7.34 10.45 14.76
C PRO A 106 7.71 9.56 13.59
N ALA A 107 8.03 10.20 12.46
CA ALA A 107 8.65 9.52 11.33
C ALA A 107 10.16 9.43 11.56
N ARG A 108 10.75 8.30 11.18
CA ARG A 108 12.19 8.14 11.06
C ARG A 108 12.55 7.87 9.60
N GLU A 109 13.55 8.58 9.12
CA GLU A 109 14.05 8.45 7.76
C GLU A 109 15.35 7.64 7.78
N TYR A 110 15.42 6.63 6.93
CA TYR A 110 16.64 5.88 6.62
C TYR A 110 17.06 6.23 5.19
N VAL A 111 18.32 6.60 5.02
CA VAL A 111 18.88 7.08 3.75
C VAL A 111 19.84 6.02 3.22
N SER A 112 19.70 5.63 1.95
CA SER A 112 20.63 4.69 1.32
C SER A 112 22.01 5.33 1.14
N THR A 113 23.02 4.49 1.04
CA THR A 113 24.37 4.87 0.62
C THR A 113 24.62 4.17 -0.70
N ASP A 114 24.53 4.93 -1.80
CA ASP A 114 24.63 4.41 -3.15
C ASP A 114 26.01 4.73 -3.73
N SER A 115 26.65 3.73 -4.36
CA SER A 115 27.95 3.85 -5.02
C SER A 115 28.03 2.92 -6.23
N VAL A 116 28.92 3.22 -7.16
CA VAL A 116 29.16 2.40 -8.38
C VAL A 116 30.50 1.69 -8.25
N GLU A 117 30.55 0.39 -8.55
CA GLU A 117 31.76 -0.43 -8.36
C GLU A 117 32.95 0.02 -9.23
N ASP A 118 32.71 0.58 -10.42
CA ASP A 118 33.75 1.04 -11.37
C ASP A 118 34.01 2.56 -11.30
N ASP A 119 33.52 3.26 -10.26
CA ASP A 119 33.73 4.70 -10.05
C ASP A 119 34.69 4.95 -8.88
N GLU A 120 35.95 4.51 -9.03
CA GLU A 120 36.98 4.62 -7.98
C GLU A 120 37.21 6.06 -7.52
N ASP A 121 37.01 7.05 -8.41
CA ASP A 121 37.18 8.48 -8.14
C ASP A 121 35.88 9.17 -7.66
N GLY A 122 34.72 8.46 -7.67
CA GLY A 122 33.42 8.98 -7.25
C GLY A 122 32.89 10.14 -8.10
N ASN A 123 33.37 10.28 -9.34
CA ASN A 123 33.11 11.43 -10.21
C ASN A 123 32.34 11.06 -11.49
N LEU A 124 32.10 9.78 -11.75
CA LEU A 124 31.36 9.36 -12.94
C LEU A 124 29.86 9.67 -12.82
N PHE A 125 29.33 9.67 -11.60
CA PHE A 125 27.93 9.99 -11.34
C PHE A 125 27.78 10.94 -10.16
N GLU A 126 27.03 12.03 -10.36
CA GLU A 126 26.65 12.91 -9.26
C GLU A 126 25.78 12.16 -8.26
N GLN A 127 26.01 12.38 -6.97
CA GLN A 127 25.27 11.70 -5.91
C GLN A 127 23.76 12.01 -5.98
N GLU A 128 23.37 13.20 -6.45
CA GLU A 128 21.96 13.54 -6.70
C GLU A 128 21.31 12.64 -7.74
N VAL A 129 22.06 12.22 -8.77
CA VAL A 129 21.58 11.30 -9.80
C VAL A 129 21.36 9.92 -9.19
N LEU A 130 22.32 9.41 -8.41
CA LEU A 130 22.19 8.12 -7.73
C LEU A 130 21.00 8.10 -6.76
N ASN A 131 20.86 9.14 -5.95
CA ASN A 131 19.77 9.30 -4.99
C ASN A 131 18.38 9.43 -5.65
N SER A 132 18.33 9.77 -6.95
CA SER A 132 17.09 9.88 -7.74
C SER A 132 16.64 8.56 -8.38
N LEU A 133 17.48 7.53 -8.35
CA LEU A 133 17.17 6.24 -8.95
C LEU A 133 16.04 5.53 -8.20
N ASN A 134 14.94 5.24 -8.91
CA ASN A 134 13.81 4.46 -8.40
C ASN A 134 13.64 3.20 -9.26
N ILE A 135 14.55 2.24 -9.06
CA ILE A 135 14.62 1.00 -9.83
C ILE A 135 13.72 -0.07 -9.19
N SER A 136 12.99 -0.82 -10.01
CA SER A 136 12.18 -1.94 -9.52
C SER A 136 13.01 -2.96 -8.74
N GLY A 137 12.52 -3.38 -7.56
CA GLY A 137 13.21 -4.36 -6.70
C GLY A 137 14.27 -3.76 -5.76
N ILE A 138 14.38 -2.43 -5.70
CA ILE A 138 15.20 -1.70 -4.74
C ILE A 138 14.30 -0.70 -3.98
N PRO A 139 14.45 -0.56 -2.66
CA PRO A 139 13.81 0.54 -1.94
C PRO A 139 14.27 1.90 -2.48
N PRO A 140 13.45 2.95 -2.37
CA PRO A 140 13.88 4.30 -2.70
C PRO A 140 15.01 4.77 -1.78
N HIS A 141 15.81 5.73 -2.24
CA HIS A 141 16.91 6.31 -1.48
C HIS A 141 16.50 6.78 -0.07
N LYS A 142 15.30 7.37 0.05
CA LYS A 142 14.71 7.79 1.33
C LYS A 142 13.59 6.86 1.74
N LEU A 143 13.78 6.15 2.83
CA LEU A 143 12.78 5.29 3.43
C LEU A 143 12.25 5.91 4.73
N LYS A 144 11.05 6.50 4.66
CA LYS A 144 10.37 7.14 5.79
C LYS A 144 9.40 6.17 6.44
N LEU A 145 9.66 5.81 7.70
CA LEU A 145 8.89 4.81 8.46
C LEU A 145 8.34 5.39 9.76
N LYS A 146 7.24 4.82 10.25
CA LYS A 146 6.64 5.12 11.56
C LYS A 146 6.38 3.82 12.33
N LYS A 147 6.34 3.91 13.65
CA LYS A 147 5.87 2.79 14.50
C LYS A 147 4.41 2.45 14.13
N GLY A 148 4.10 1.16 14.06
CA GLY A 148 2.79 0.64 13.68
C GLY A 148 2.58 0.50 12.17
N MET A 149 3.47 1.05 11.34
CA MET A 149 3.32 1.04 9.89
C MET A 149 3.45 -0.38 9.32
N PRO A 150 2.54 -0.82 8.43
CA PRO A 150 2.71 -2.06 7.67
C PRO A 150 3.74 -1.86 6.55
N VAL A 151 4.64 -2.83 6.39
CA VAL A 151 5.65 -2.86 5.32
C VAL A 151 5.72 -4.25 4.70
N ILE A 152 6.28 -4.35 3.49
CA ILE A 152 6.46 -5.61 2.78
C ILE A 152 7.95 -5.80 2.48
N MET A 153 8.44 -7.01 2.74
CA MET A 153 9.80 -7.41 2.38
C MET A 153 9.94 -7.48 0.86
N MET A 154 10.97 -6.81 0.32
CA MET A 154 11.26 -6.80 -1.13
C MET A 154 12.33 -7.81 -1.55
N ARG A 155 13.03 -8.42 -0.58
CA ARG A 155 14.14 -9.37 -0.80
C ARG A 155 14.12 -10.48 0.24
N ASN A 156 14.72 -11.61 -0.11
CA ASN A 156 14.92 -12.72 0.82
C ASN A 156 16.08 -12.41 1.76
N LEU A 157 15.81 -12.38 3.06
CA LEU A 157 16.84 -12.25 4.10
C LEU A 157 17.06 -13.59 4.80
N ASN A 158 15.97 -14.21 5.27
CA ASN A 158 16.00 -15.50 5.92
C ASN A 158 14.67 -16.24 5.71
N PRO A 159 14.55 -17.04 4.62
CA PRO A 159 13.34 -17.81 4.33
C PRO A 159 12.99 -18.81 5.45
N ASP A 160 14.00 -19.36 6.12
CA ASP A 160 13.81 -20.30 7.23
C ASP A 160 13.21 -19.64 8.47
N LEU A 161 13.16 -18.30 8.55
CA LEU A 161 12.43 -17.54 9.56
C LEU A 161 11.22 -16.79 8.98
N GLY A 162 10.94 -16.94 7.69
CA GLY A 162 9.77 -16.35 7.04
C GLY A 162 10.03 -14.91 6.62
N LEU A 163 11.30 -14.48 6.61
CA LEU A 163 11.74 -13.17 6.16
C LEU A 163 12.10 -13.26 4.68
N CYS A 164 11.10 -13.55 3.86
CA CYS A 164 11.22 -13.66 2.40
C CYS A 164 10.45 -12.55 1.69
N ASN A 165 10.71 -12.37 0.39
CA ASN A 165 10.01 -11.42 -0.45
C ASN A 165 8.48 -11.65 -0.37
N GLY A 166 7.72 -10.57 -0.24
CA GLY A 166 6.26 -10.59 -0.07
C GLY A 166 5.79 -10.75 1.38
N THR A 167 6.69 -11.03 2.33
CA THR A 167 6.32 -11.10 3.76
C THR A 167 5.86 -9.74 4.23
N ARG A 168 4.65 -9.70 4.80
CA ARG A 168 4.05 -8.47 5.34
C ARG A 168 4.38 -8.36 6.83
N LEU A 169 4.99 -7.25 7.21
CA LEU A 169 5.45 -6.97 8.56
C LEU A 169 4.80 -5.70 9.12
N ARG A 170 4.66 -5.59 10.45
CA ARG A 170 4.26 -4.35 11.12
C ARG A 170 5.41 -3.83 11.98
N ILE A 171 5.75 -2.56 11.84
CA ILE A 171 6.85 -1.96 12.60
C ILE A 171 6.46 -1.82 14.07
N VAL A 172 7.29 -2.37 14.96
CA VAL A 172 7.10 -2.28 16.41
C VAL A 172 8.01 -1.22 17.02
N GLU A 173 9.24 -1.10 16.53
CA GLU A 173 10.22 -0.14 17.02
C GLU A 173 11.23 0.22 15.91
N LEU A 174 11.73 1.45 15.93
CA LEU A 174 12.72 1.96 15.00
C LEU A 174 13.95 2.45 15.76
N LYS A 175 15.12 1.88 15.48
CA LYS A 175 16.43 2.23 16.06
C LYS A 175 17.39 2.67 14.95
N ASP A 176 18.59 3.13 15.30
CA ASP A 176 19.49 3.79 14.34
C ASP A 176 19.91 2.86 13.20
N HIS A 177 20.11 1.58 13.52
CA HIS A 177 20.55 0.57 12.55
C HIS A 177 19.66 -0.69 12.54
N VAL A 178 18.50 -0.63 13.21
CA VAL A 178 17.60 -1.79 13.35
C VAL A 178 16.15 -1.36 13.19
N ILE A 179 15.42 -2.07 12.33
CA ILE A 179 13.97 -1.98 12.21
C ILE A 179 13.42 -3.25 12.88
N HIS A 180 12.69 -3.06 13.99
CA HIS A 180 12.05 -4.17 14.69
C HIS A 180 10.60 -4.26 14.23
N ALA A 181 10.18 -5.42 13.72
CA ALA A 181 8.85 -5.62 13.15
C ALA A 181 8.29 -7.00 13.51
N THR A 182 6.96 -7.16 13.47
CA THR A 182 6.24 -8.44 13.62
C THR A 182 5.82 -8.98 12.26
N ILE A 183 5.84 -10.29 12.07
CA ILE A 183 5.16 -10.95 10.95
C ILE A 183 3.64 -10.86 11.14
N MET A 184 2.93 -10.27 10.18
CA MET A 184 1.49 -10.02 10.31
C MET A 184 0.59 -11.21 9.94
N ALA A 185 1.09 -12.18 9.17
CA ALA A 185 0.28 -13.27 8.66
C ALA A 185 1.10 -14.54 8.35
N GLY A 186 0.43 -15.68 8.31
CA GLY A 186 1.02 -16.99 7.97
C GLY A 186 1.49 -17.78 9.19
N ASP A 187 2.17 -18.89 8.96
CA ASP A 187 2.58 -19.86 10.01
C ASP A 187 3.51 -19.27 11.09
N ARG A 188 4.06 -18.08 10.83
CA ARG A 188 4.99 -17.36 11.72
C ARG A 188 4.43 -16.04 12.25
N GLN A 189 3.11 -15.86 12.20
CA GLN A 189 2.45 -14.66 12.71
C GLN A 189 2.86 -14.37 14.17
N GLY A 190 3.15 -13.10 14.45
CA GLY A 190 3.58 -12.62 15.78
C GLY A 190 5.07 -12.84 16.10
N GLN A 191 5.84 -13.48 15.22
CA GLN A 191 7.30 -13.60 15.38
C GLN A 191 8.00 -12.30 14.95
N HIS A 192 9.18 -12.06 15.53
CA HIS A 192 10.01 -10.87 15.38
C HIS A 192 11.43 -11.24 14.98
#